data_AF-A0A3E0PEP2-F1
#
_entry.id   AF-A0A3E0PEP2-F1
#
_cell.length_a   1.000
_cell.length_b   1.000
_cell.length_c   1.000
_cell.angle_alpha   90.00
_cell.angle_beta   90.00
_cell.angle_gamma   90.00
#
_symmetry.space_group_name_H-M   'P 1'
#
loop_
_entity.id
_entity.type
_entity.pdbx_description
1 polymer ?
#
loop_
_entity_poly.entity_id
_entity_poly.type
_entity_poly.pdbx_seq_one_letter_code
_entity_poly.pdbx_strand_id
1 'polypeptide(L)'
;MNNTFVAIGIFLVSVFVARYINEKALRELSEEDAARLLQGFSQYRVYSLVAIILIIAAYFFVNYFYPNSRATSITIFMAAIVVFLLANSVFMFRKLRKLEMPDSYINRFLLVTLIKYGGAFVLFGTVVANQ
;
A
#
# COMPACT_ATOMS: atom_id res chain seq x y z
N MET A 1 -20.71 9.50 -15.19
CA MET A 1 -20.54 8.28 -14.38
C MET A 1 -20.04 7.18 -15.30
N ASN A 2 -18.79 6.71 -15.23
CA ASN A 2 -18.41 5.37 -15.73
C ASN A 2 -16.94 4.98 -15.42
N ASN A 3 -15.95 5.87 -15.59
CA ASN A 3 -14.54 5.45 -15.48
C ASN A 3 -14.07 5.25 -14.03
N THR A 4 -14.49 6.10 -13.09
CA THR A 4 -14.09 5.98 -11.67
C THR A 4 -14.65 4.71 -11.03
N PHE A 5 -15.89 4.32 -11.36
CA PHE A 5 -16.48 3.07 -10.84
C PHE A 5 -15.76 1.83 -11.36
N VAL A 6 -15.38 1.83 -12.65
CA VAL A 6 -14.54 0.76 -13.22
C VAL A 6 -13.18 0.70 -12.53
N ALA A 7 -12.53 1.85 -12.29
CA ALA A 7 -11.26 1.90 -11.59
C ALA A 7 -11.34 1.40 -10.14
N ILE A 8 -12.43 1.73 -9.43
CA ILE A 8 -12.74 1.18 -8.10
C ILE A 8 -12.90 -0.34 -8.19
N GLY A 9 -13.63 -0.85 -9.17
CA GLY A 9 -13.80 -2.29 -9.40
C GLY A 9 -12.46 -3.01 -9.61
N ILE A 10 -11.61 -2.48 -10.50
CA ILE A 10 -10.25 -3.00 -10.74
C ILE A 10 -9.42 -2.98 -9.45
N PHE A 11 -9.45 -1.87 -8.71
CA PHE A 11 -8.73 -1.76 -7.45
C PHE A 11 -9.21 -2.81 -6.44
N LEU A 12 -10.52 -2.96 -6.24
CA LEU A 12 -11.06 -3.95 -5.32
C LEU A 12 -10.66 -5.37 -5.71
N VAL A 13 -10.81 -5.75 -6.99
CA VAL A 13 -10.37 -7.06 -7.49
C VAL A 13 -8.88 -7.26 -7.25
N SER A 14 -8.05 -6.24 -7.50
CA SER A 14 -6.61 -6.32 -7.24
C SER A 14 -6.30 -6.58 -5.76
N VAL A 15 -7.04 -5.94 -4.84
CA VAL A 15 -6.90 -6.13 -3.38
C VAL A 15 -7.29 -7.56 -2.99
N PHE A 16 -8.40 -8.08 -3.52
CA PHE A 16 -8.84 -9.45 -3.24
C PHE A 16 -7.85 -10.50 -3.77
N VAL A 17 -7.41 -10.38 -5.01
CA VAL A 17 -6.41 -11.27 -5.62
C VAL A 17 -5.11 -11.22 -4.82
N ALA A 18 -4.64 -10.02 -4.50
CA ALA A 18 -3.43 -9.84 -3.71
C ALA A 18 -3.56 -10.44 -2.30
N ARG A 19 -4.73 -10.33 -1.67
CA ARG A 19 -5.01 -10.96 -0.36
C ARG A 19 -4.97 -12.48 -0.47
N TYR A 20 -5.62 -13.04 -1.48
CA TYR A 20 -5.65 -14.49 -1.72
C TYR A 20 -4.24 -15.07 -1.94
N ILE A 21 -3.43 -14.44 -2.80
CA ILE A 21 -2.05 -14.88 -3.06
C ILE A 21 -1.20 -14.77 -1.79
N ASN A 22 -1.35 -13.69 -1.03
CA ASN A 22 -0.61 -13.48 0.20
C ASN A 22 -0.98 -14.50 1.29
N GLU A 23 -2.26 -14.85 1.41
CA GLU A 23 -2.71 -15.87 2.35
C GLU A 23 -2.19 -17.26 1.96
N LYS A 24 -2.22 -17.59 0.67
CA LYS A 24 -1.60 -18.83 0.17
C LYS A 24 -0.09 -18.86 0.45
N ALA A 25 0.62 -17.77 0.20
CA ALA A 25 2.05 -17.67 0.48
C ALA A 25 2.36 -17.83 1.97
N LEU A 26 1.51 -17.29 2.86
CA LEU A 26 1.67 -17.42 4.30
C LEU A 26 1.47 -18.87 4.78
N ARG A 27 0.52 -19.61 4.19
CA ARG A 27 0.26 -21.02 4.50
C ARG A 27 1.36 -21.97 4.03
N GLU A 28 2.18 -21.55 3.06
CA GLU A 28 3.32 -22.32 2.56
C GLU A 28 4.60 -22.14 3.39
N LEU A 29 4.60 -21.22 4.36
CA LEU A 29 5.73 -21.02 5.28
C LEU A 29 5.77 -22.12 6.34
N SER A 30 6.99 -22.46 6.78
CA SER A 30 7.17 -23.27 7.99
C SER A 30 6.66 -22.52 9.23
N GLU A 31 6.33 -23.25 10.30
CA GLU A 31 5.90 -22.63 11.56
C GLU A 31 6.96 -21.67 12.12
N GLU A 32 8.24 -22.04 11.99
CA GLU A 32 9.38 -21.21 12.40
C GLU A 32 9.46 -19.91 11.57
N ASP A 33 9.31 -20.00 10.25
CA ASP A 33 9.29 -18.83 9.36
C ASP A 33 8.11 -17.90 9.67
N ALA A 34 6.92 -18.48 9.88
CA ALA A 34 5.73 -17.72 10.22
C ALA A 34 5.90 -16.98 11.56
N ALA A 35 6.48 -17.64 12.56
CA ALA A 35 6.80 -17.03 13.86
C ALA A 35 7.81 -15.88 13.71
N ARG A 36 8.91 -16.10 12.97
CA ARG A 36 9.92 -15.05 12.68
C ARG A 36 9.30 -13.85 11.98
N LEU A 37 8.43 -14.09 11.00
CA LEU A 37 7.70 -13.05 10.27
C LEU A 37 6.81 -12.24 11.23
N LEU A 38 5.99 -12.91 12.05
CA LEU A 38 5.08 -12.26 12.99
C LEU A 38 5.82 -11.37 13.99
N GLN A 39 6.89 -11.89 14.60
CA GLN A 39 7.70 -11.14 15.57
C GLN A 39 8.40 -9.95 14.89
N GLY A 40 9.00 -10.17 13.72
CA GLY A 40 9.75 -9.15 12.99
C GLY A 40 8.91 -7.97 12.48
N PHE A 41 7.60 -8.15 12.32
CA PHE A 41 6.67 -7.12 11.81
C PHE A 41 5.70 -6.56 12.85
N SER A 42 5.72 -7.05 14.09
CA SER A 42 4.82 -6.58 15.17
C SER A 42 4.84 -5.05 15.35
N GLN A 43 6.02 -4.46 15.54
CA GLN A 43 6.19 -3.02 15.71
C GLN A 43 5.90 -2.21 14.43
N TYR A 44 6.16 -2.81 13.28
CA TYR A 44 6.01 -2.13 11.99
C TYR A 44 4.55 -1.76 11.66
N ARG A 45 3.59 -2.58 12.09
CA ARG A 45 2.16 -2.28 11.93
C ARG A 45 1.77 -0.97 12.60
N VAL A 46 2.33 -0.70 13.78
CA VAL A 46 2.07 0.55 14.51
C VAL A 46 2.70 1.73 13.79
N TYR A 47 3.96 1.62 13.37
CA TYR A 47 4.64 2.73 12.68
C TYR A 47 3.99 3.07 11.34
N SER A 48 3.56 2.07 10.56
CA SER A 48 2.86 2.31 9.29
C SER A 48 1.50 2.97 9.50
N LEU A 49 0.74 2.58 10.54
CA LEU A 49 -0.52 3.23 10.90
C LEU A 49 -0.31 4.69 11.29
N VAL A 50 0.69 4.97 12.14
CA VAL A 50 1.03 6.34 12.58
C VAL A 50 1.40 7.20 11.38
N ALA A 51 2.22 6.70 10.44
CA ALA A 51 2.58 7.44 9.23
C ALA A 51 1.36 7.77 8.36
N ILE A 52 0.42 6.82 8.19
CA ILE A 52 -0.83 7.07 7.46
C ILE A 52 -1.68 8.15 8.14
N ILE A 53 -1.82 8.08 9.47
CA ILE A 53 -2.57 9.08 10.24
C ILE A 53 -1.95 10.47 10.05
N LEU A 54 -0.62 10.58 10.09
CA LEU A 54 0.08 11.85 9.87
C LEU A 54 -0.16 12.40 8.45
N ILE A 55 -0.11 11.55 7.42
CA ILE A 55 -0.39 11.96 6.04
C ILE A 55 -1.83 12.47 5.90
N ILE A 56 -2.80 11.78 6.52
CA ILE A 56 -4.21 12.21 6.53
C ILE A 56 -4.38 13.53 7.29
N ALA A 57 -3.78 13.66 8.48
CA ALA A 57 -3.84 14.87 9.28
C ALA A 57 -3.25 16.08 8.53
N ALA A 58 -2.11 15.88 7.85
CA ALA A 58 -1.49 16.91 7.01
C ALA A 58 -2.43 17.37 5.88
N TYR A 59 -3.13 16.45 5.22
CA TYR A 59 -4.12 16.81 4.20
C TYR A 59 -5.25 17.67 4.75
N PHE A 60 -5.84 17.29 5.90
CA PHE A 60 -6.89 18.10 6.52
C PHE A 60 -6.38 19.47 6.96
N PHE A 61 -5.18 19.53 7.53
CA PHE A 61 -4.55 20.78 7.93
C PHE A 61 -4.37 21.72 6.73
N VAL A 62 -3.81 21.23 5.62
CA VAL A 62 -3.64 22.05 4.40
C VAL A 62 -4.98 22.53 3.85
N ASN A 63 -6.01 21.69 3.81
CA ASN A 63 -7.33 22.09 3.32
C ASN A 63 -8.04 23.07 4.26
N TYR A 64 -7.76 23.02 5.57
CA TYR A 64 -8.31 23.95 6.54
C TYR A 64 -7.73 25.37 6.37
N PHE A 65 -6.41 25.49 6.18
CA PHE A 65 -5.74 26.79 6.04
C PHE A 65 -5.76 27.33 4.59
N TYR A 66 -5.85 26.47 3.58
CA TYR A 66 -5.79 26.84 2.15
C TYR A 66 -6.96 26.27 1.34
N PRO A 67 -8.22 26.65 1.64
CA PRO A 67 -9.41 26.04 1.04
C PRO A 67 -9.49 26.23 -0.49
N ASN A 68 -8.92 27.33 -1.03
CA ASN A 68 -8.94 27.63 -2.46
C ASN A 68 -7.98 26.74 -3.28
N SER A 69 -7.09 25.97 -2.64
CA SER A 69 -6.07 25.16 -3.32
C SER A 69 -6.41 23.67 -3.34
N ARG A 70 -7.71 23.32 -3.36
CA ARG A 70 -8.18 21.93 -3.20
C ARG A 70 -7.57 20.95 -4.21
N ALA A 71 -7.50 21.31 -5.49
CA ALA A 71 -6.91 20.46 -6.53
C ALA A 71 -5.43 20.16 -6.24
N THR A 72 -4.65 21.21 -5.98
CA THR A 72 -3.23 21.11 -5.61
C THR A 72 -3.02 20.25 -4.35
N SER A 73 -3.86 20.45 -3.32
CA SER A 73 -3.81 19.68 -2.08
C SER A 73 -4.05 18.19 -2.31
N ILE A 74 -5.00 17.84 -3.20
CA ILE A 74 -5.26 16.43 -3.54
C ILE A 74 -4.09 15.84 -4.31
N THR A 75 -3.51 16.56 -5.28
CA THR A 75 -2.32 16.09 -6.01
C THR A 75 -1.14 15.82 -5.07
N ILE A 76 -0.84 16.75 -4.18
CA ILE A 76 0.24 16.61 -3.19
C ILE A 76 -0.02 15.42 -2.26
N PHE A 77 -1.25 15.29 -1.77
CA PHE A 77 -1.64 14.16 -0.91
C PHE A 77 -1.50 12.82 -1.63
N MET A 78 -1.95 12.71 -2.88
CA MET A 78 -1.78 11.50 -3.68
C MET A 78 -0.32 11.18 -3.92
N ALA A 79 0.51 12.17 -4.24
CA ALA A 79 1.95 12.00 -4.39
C ALA A 79 2.60 11.51 -3.07
N ALA A 80 2.21 12.09 -1.93
CA ALA A 80 2.69 11.66 -0.61
C ALA A 80 2.31 10.20 -0.30
N ILE A 81 1.08 9.78 -0.62
CA ILE A 81 0.65 8.38 -0.48
C ILE A 81 1.50 7.47 -1.36
N VAL A 82 1.72 7.82 -2.64
CA VAL A 82 2.52 6.99 -3.56
C VAL A 82 3.95 6.85 -3.04
N VAL A 83 4.59 7.95 -2.63
CA VAL A 83 5.94 7.92 -2.05
C VAL A 83 5.98 7.07 -0.79
N PHE A 84 5.01 7.22 0.11
CA PHE A 84 4.89 6.41 1.30
C PHE A 84 4.77 4.91 0.95
N LEU A 85 3.90 4.55 0.02
CA LEU A 85 3.72 3.16 -0.41
C LEU A 85 5.01 2.57 -1.00
N LEU A 86 5.71 3.30 -1.85
CA LEU A 86 7.00 2.86 -2.42
C LEU A 86 8.07 2.67 -1.34
N ALA A 87 8.23 3.66 -0.45
CA ALA A 87 9.18 3.57 0.67
C ALA A 87 8.84 2.38 1.59
N ASN A 88 7.55 2.19 1.87
CA ASN A 88 7.02 1.10 2.67
C ASN A 88 7.32 -0.26 2.02
N SER A 89 7.12 -0.40 0.71
CA SER A 89 7.46 -1.62 -0.04
C SER A 89 8.96 -1.94 -0.02
N VAL A 90 9.81 -0.94 -0.24
CA VAL A 90 11.27 -1.11 -0.17
C VAL A 90 11.70 -1.51 1.23
N PHE A 91 11.13 -0.88 2.26
CA PHE A 91 11.39 -1.24 3.65
C PHE A 91 10.97 -2.68 3.95
N MET A 92 9.75 -3.07 3.55
CA MET A 92 9.24 -4.44 3.70
C MET A 92 10.14 -5.45 3.04
N PHE A 93 10.54 -5.22 1.79
CA PHE A 93 11.43 -6.11 1.06
C PHE A 93 12.78 -6.28 1.77
N ARG A 94 13.39 -5.17 2.19
CA ARG A 94 14.64 -5.19 2.96
C ARG A 94 14.47 -5.94 4.29
N LYS A 95 13.34 -5.77 4.98
CA LYS A 95 13.05 -6.46 6.23
C LYS A 95 12.83 -7.96 6.02
N LEU A 96 12.12 -8.36 4.98
CA LEU A 96 11.92 -9.77 4.61
C LEU A 96 13.26 -10.46 4.31
N ARG A 97 14.14 -9.81 3.53
CA ARG A 97 15.51 -10.29 3.27
C ARG A 97 16.33 -10.43 4.54
N LYS A 98 16.25 -9.46 5.46
CA LYS A 98 16.93 -9.52 6.77
C LYS A 98 16.41 -10.61 7.71
N LEU A 99 15.18 -11.05 7.52
CA LEU A 99 14.59 -12.17 8.27
C LEU A 99 14.88 -13.53 7.60
N GLU A 100 15.68 -13.55 6.52
CA GLU A 100 16.04 -14.75 5.77
C GLU A 100 14.81 -15.53 5.27
N MET A 101 13.76 -14.79 4.90
CA MET A 101 12.54 -15.39 4.37
C MET A 101 12.82 -16.12 3.06
N PRO A 102 12.16 -17.27 2.80
CA PRO A 102 12.33 -18.01 1.56
C PRO A 102 12.12 -17.13 0.31
N ASP A 103 12.96 -17.31 -0.71
CA ASP A 103 12.85 -16.54 -1.97
C ASP A 103 11.48 -16.72 -2.64
N SER A 104 10.87 -17.90 -2.51
CA SER A 104 9.52 -18.19 -3.00
C SER A 104 8.48 -17.26 -2.36
N TYR A 105 8.59 -16.98 -1.06
CA TYR A 105 7.73 -16.03 -0.35
C TYR A 105 7.99 -14.59 -0.78
N ILE A 106 9.27 -14.21 -0.89
CA ILE A 106 9.68 -12.85 -1.30
C ILE A 106 9.15 -12.53 -2.71
N ASN A 107 9.25 -13.46 -3.66
CA ASN A 107 8.77 -13.28 -5.02
C ASN A 107 7.24 -13.13 -5.06
N ARG A 108 6.51 -13.92 -4.27
CA ARG A 108 5.05 -13.77 -4.13
C ARG A 108 4.68 -12.44 -3.48
N PHE A 109 5.41 -12.00 -2.46
CA PHE A 109 5.23 -10.69 -1.85
C PHE A 109 5.41 -9.55 -2.86
N LEU A 110 6.45 -9.61 -3.71
CA LEU A 110 6.68 -8.63 -4.77
C LEU A 110 5.54 -8.62 -5.79
N LEU A 111 5.10 -9.80 -6.25
CA LEU A 111 3.97 -9.91 -7.18
C LEU A 111 2.67 -9.34 -6.58
N VAL A 112 2.37 -9.68 -5.33
CA VAL A 112 1.22 -9.12 -4.57
C VAL A 112 1.32 -7.59 -4.48
N THR A 113 2.51 -7.07 -4.21
CA THR A 113 2.76 -5.64 -4.10
C THR A 113 2.54 -4.93 -5.42
N LEU A 114 3.05 -5.50 -6.53
CA LEU A 114 2.85 -4.96 -7.88
C LEU A 114 1.37 -4.95 -8.26
N ILE A 115 0.62 -6.01 -7.97
CA ILE A 115 -0.83 -6.07 -8.24
C ILE A 115 -1.57 -4.98 -7.47
N LYS A 116 -1.28 -4.83 -6.16
CA LYS A 116 -1.91 -3.79 -5.32
C LYS A 116 -1.60 -2.38 -5.81
N TYR A 117 -0.35 -2.11 -6.13
CA TYR A 117 0.07 -0.78 -6.57
C TYR A 117 -0.43 -0.48 -7.97
N GLY A 118 -0.43 -1.46 -8.88
CA GLY A 118 -1.05 -1.32 -10.19
C GLY A 118 -2.53 -0.91 -10.09
N GLY A 119 -3.30 -1.60 -9.23
CA GLY A 119 -4.69 -1.23 -8.97
C GLY A 119 -4.83 0.17 -8.36
N ALA A 120 -3.98 0.53 -7.40
CA ALA A 120 -4.00 1.85 -6.77
C ALA A 120 -3.65 2.97 -7.76
N PHE A 121 -2.66 2.77 -8.63
CA PHE A 121 -2.27 3.73 -9.66
C PHE A 121 -3.38 3.96 -10.68
N VAL A 122 -4.08 2.90 -11.11
CA VAL A 122 -5.24 3.04 -12.02
C VAL A 122 -6.34 3.88 -11.37
N LEU A 123 -6.64 3.62 -10.09
CA LEU A 123 -7.64 4.39 -9.35
C LEU A 123 -7.22 5.86 -9.19
N PHE A 124 -6.01 6.11 -8.71
CA PHE A 124 -5.52 7.47 -8.48
C PHE A 124 -5.38 8.25 -9.77
N GLY A 125 -4.84 7.66 -10.84
CA GLY A 125 -4.75 8.31 -12.14
C GLY A 125 -6.13 8.71 -12.67
N THR A 126 -7.13 7.84 -12.52
CA THR A 126 -8.52 8.14 -12.92
C THR A 126 -9.13 9.25 -12.06
N VAL A 127 -8.89 9.25 -10.73
CA VAL A 127 -9.41 10.31 -9.85
C VAL A 127 -8.79 11.66 -10.16
N VAL A 128 -7.48 11.71 -10.40
CA VAL A 128 -6.76 12.95 -10.73
C VAL A 128 -7.19 13.47 -12.11
N ALA A 129 -7.40 12.60 -13.10
CA ALA A 129 -7.81 13.02 -14.44
C ALA A 129 -9.27 13.51 -14.54
N ASN A 130 -10.11 13.23 -13.54
CA ASN A 130 -11.52 13.66 -13.49
C ASN A 130 -11.76 14.86 -12.55
N GLN A 131 -10.70 15.46 -12.01
CA GLN A 131 -10.76 16.74 -11.29
C GLN A 131 -10.57 17.92 -12.25
#